data_AF-A0A6P4FD76-F1
#
_entry.id   AF-A0A6P4FD76-F1
#
_cell.length_a   1.000
_cell.length_b   1.000
_cell.length_c   1.000
_cell.angle_alpha   90.00
_cell.angle_beta   90.00
_cell.angle_gamma   90.00
#
_symmetry.space_group_name_H-M   'P 1'
#
loop_
_entity.id
_entity.type
_entity.pdbx_description
1 polymer ?
#
loop_
_entity_poly.entity_id
_entity_poly.type
_entity_poly.pdbx_seq_one_letter_code
_entity_poly.pdbx_strand_id
1 'polypeptide(L)'
;MRSLFKQVTNIYSLFHIFFLYIFLASAHTGDQTVDEYPDISGICTAREAMRKMTEEDKQKIAQQVELFRREKLTFDSEVAKWDDTGNDIIFLAKHMCMIMMEMTDFTRGRGPLKTTMDVINAAKKISEAGTKLDKLTREIAEQCPESSTKKDLLAYLQRIALYCHQIQITSKVKADVQNISGELIVSGLDSATSLIQAAKNLMNAVVLTVKYSYVASTKYTRQGTVSSPIVVWKMKAPEKKPLVRPEKPEEVRAKVRKGSQKKVQNPIHALSEFQSPADAV
;
A
#
# COMPACT_ATOMS: atom_id res chain seq x y z
N MET A 1 -18.83 12.82 -13.15
CA MET A 1 -18.08 11.55 -13.00
C MET A 1 -16.56 11.68 -12.89
N ARG A 2 -15.92 12.70 -13.49
CA ARG A 2 -14.51 13.03 -13.20
C ARG A 2 -14.24 13.40 -11.72
N SER A 3 -15.29 13.73 -10.95
CA SER A 3 -15.20 14.15 -9.53
C SER A 3 -15.11 13.01 -8.52
N LEU A 4 -15.72 11.84 -8.78
CA LEU A 4 -15.76 10.73 -7.81
C LEU A 4 -14.58 9.76 -7.99
N PHE A 5 -14.11 9.58 -9.23
CA PHE A 5 -12.81 8.94 -9.47
C PHE A 5 -11.68 9.81 -8.89
N LYS A 6 -11.81 11.14 -8.98
CA LYS A 6 -10.96 12.10 -8.26
C LYS A 6 -11.10 12.02 -6.74
N GLN A 7 -12.16 11.46 -6.17
CA GLN A 7 -12.38 11.42 -4.72
C GLN A 7 -11.74 10.17 -4.08
N VAL A 8 -11.83 9.01 -4.74
CA VAL A 8 -11.13 7.79 -4.30
C VAL A 8 -9.63 7.87 -4.62
N THR A 9 -9.24 8.45 -5.76
CA THR A 9 -7.82 8.81 -5.96
C THR A 9 -7.40 9.97 -5.06
N ASN A 10 -8.30 10.87 -4.63
CA ASN A 10 -7.96 11.93 -3.65
C ASN A 10 -7.61 11.36 -2.29
N ILE A 11 -8.25 10.32 -1.76
CA ILE A 11 -7.95 9.87 -0.39
C ILE A 11 -6.59 9.19 -0.32
N TYR A 12 -6.24 8.36 -1.31
CA TYR A 12 -4.87 7.85 -1.45
C TYR A 12 -3.89 8.97 -1.78
N SER A 13 -4.28 9.96 -2.58
CA SER A 13 -3.44 11.13 -2.88
C SER A 13 -3.30 12.07 -1.68
N LEU A 14 -4.29 12.20 -0.79
CA LEU A 14 -4.28 13.09 0.37
C LEU A 14 -3.54 12.45 1.53
N PHE A 15 -3.65 11.13 1.73
CA PHE A 15 -2.75 10.39 2.61
C PHE A 15 -1.31 10.45 2.08
N HIS A 16 -1.11 10.28 0.77
CA HIS A 16 0.20 10.42 0.14
C HIS A 16 0.72 11.86 0.21
N ILE A 17 -0.13 12.90 0.08
CA ILE A 17 0.24 14.32 0.19
C ILE A 17 0.50 14.71 1.65
N PHE A 18 -0.27 14.22 2.62
CA PHE A 18 -0.04 14.47 4.04
C PHE A 18 1.24 13.76 4.52
N PHE A 19 1.50 12.54 4.03
CA PHE A 19 2.80 11.88 4.22
C PHE A 19 3.93 12.59 3.46
N LEU A 20 3.70 13.07 2.24
CA LEU A 20 4.68 13.88 1.51
C LEU A 20 4.98 15.18 2.24
N TYR A 21 4.00 15.75 2.93
CA TYR A 21 4.12 17.00 3.71
C TYR A 21 4.91 16.77 5.01
N ILE A 22 4.69 15.65 5.69
CA ILE A 22 5.55 15.21 6.81
C ILE A 22 6.96 14.89 6.31
N PHE A 23 7.08 14.29 5.12
CA PHE A 23 8.36 14.00 4.48
C PHE A 23 9.10 15.29 4.04
N LEU A 24 8.38 16.30 3.53
CA LEU A 24 8.91 17.64 3.22
C LEU A 24 9.30 18.41 4.48
N ALA A 25 8.54 18.27 5.58
CA ALA A 25 8.88 18.85 6.87
C ALA A 25 10.13 18.21 7.49
N SER A 26 10.39 16.93 7.20
CA SER A 26 11.60 16.21 7.61
C SER A 26 12.79 16.41 6.67
N ALA A 27 12.57 16.95 5.47
CA ALA A 27 13.61 17.18 4.45
C ALA A 27 14.53 18.39 4.74
N HIS A 28 14.45 19.01 5.92
CA HIS A 28 15.31 20.13 6.32
C HIS A 28 16.63 19.72 6.98
N THR A 29 17.00 18.45 6.97
CA THR A 29 18.37 18.02 7.33
C THR A 29 19.29 18.10 6.12
N GLY A 30 20.08 19.19 6.08
CA GLY A 30 21.27 19.44 5.25
C GLY A 30 21.51 18.56 4.02
N ASP A 31 21.44 19.17 2.85
CA ASP A 31 21.86 18.60 1.56
C ASP A 31 23.40 18.47 1.50
N GLN A 32 23.98 17.61 2.33
CA GLN A 32 25.32 17.09 2.09
C GLN A 32 25.20 15.93 1.11
N THR A 33 25.66 16.14 -0.11
CA THR A 33 25.80 15.08 -1.11
C THR A 33 26.92 14.13 -0.66
N VAL A 34 26.55 13.04 0.00
CA VAL A 34 27.48 11.95 0.34
C VAL A 34 27.83 11.21 -0.95
N ASP A 35 29.11 11.23 -1.30
CA ASP A 35 29.65 10.44 -2.41
C ASP A 35 30.01 9.03 -1.94
N GLU A 36 29.15 8.06 -2.29
CA GLU A 36 29.33 6.66 -1.94
C GLU A 36 30.26 5.91 -2.91
N TYR A 37 30.55 6.50 -4.08
CA TYR A 37 31.41 5.92 -5.11
C TYR A 37 32.47 6.95 -5.58
N PRO A 38 33.37 7.39 -4.69
CA PRO A 38 34.29 8.51 -4.96
C PRO A 38 35.23 8.28 -6.15
N ASP A 39 35.52 7.03 -6.48
CA ASP A 39 36.42 6.65 -7.57
C ASP A 39 35.68 6.46 -8.92
N ILE A 40 34.37 6.68 -8.98
CA ILE A 40 33.52 6.39 -10.14
C ILE A 40 32.84 7.66 -10.63
N SER A 41 33.31 8.20 -11.75
CA SER A 41 32.67 9.36 -12.38
C SER A 41 31.25 9.05 -12.86
N GLY A 42 30.31 9.95 -12.57
CA GLY A 42 28.92 9.91 -13.07
C GLY A 42 27.89 9.20 -12.19
N ILE A 43 28.28 8.72 -11.00
CA ILE A 43 27.39 8.17 -9.97
C ILE A 43 27.90 8.64 -8.61
N CYS A 44 27.04 9.24 -7.78
CA CYS A 44 27.42 9.61 -6.41
C CYS A 44 26.71 8.76 -5.35
N THR A 45 25.55 8.16 -5.66
CA THR A 45 24.77 7.45 -4.64
C THR A 45 24.33 6.05 -5.07
N ALA A 46 24.15 5.14 -4.10
CA ALA A 46 23.63 3.80 -4.39
C ALA A 46 22.26 3.82 -5.08
N ARG A 47 21.38 4.78 -4.76
CA ARG A 47 20.11 4.97 -5.48
C ARG A 47 20.32 5.30 -6.97
N GLU A 48 21.34 6.08 -7.31
CA GLU A 48 21.67 6.38 -8.71
C GLU A 48 22.22 5.14 -9.42
N ALA A 49 23.05 4.34 -8.76
CA ALA A 49 23.50 3.06 -9.27
C ALA A 49 22.31 2.16 -9.64
N MET A 50 21.26 2.08 -8.79
CA MET A 50 20.04 1.33 -9.11
C MET A 50 19.33 1.81 -10.39
N ARG A 51 19.42 3.10 -10.74
CA ARG A 51 18.85 3.65 -12.00
C ARG A 51 19.65 3.25 -13.23
N LYS A 52 20.94 2.97 -13.04
CA LYS A 52 21.90 2.64 -14.11
C LYS A 52 21.95 1.13 -14.40
N MET A 53 21.24 0.29 -13.64
CA MET A 53 21.07 -1.13 -13.95
C MET A 53 20.47 -1.36 -15.34
N THR A 54 20.72 -2.55 -15.89
CA THR A 54 20.18 -2.99 -17.19
C THR A 54 18.64 -3.02 -17.16
N GLU A 55 18.01 -2.90 -18.34
CA GLU A 55 16.55 -2.99 -18.44
C GLU A 55 16.02 -4.38 -18.09
N GLU A 56 16.79 -5.44 -18.36
CA GLU A 56 16.44 -6.80 -17.95
C GLU A 56 16.36 -6.93 -16.41
N ASP A 57 17.36 -6.41 -15.70
CA ASP A 57 17.39 -6.48 -14.24
C ASP A 57 16.31 -5.60 -13.61
N LYS A 58 16.07 -4.42 -14.18
CA LYS A 58 14.96 -3.54 -13.77
C LYS A 58 13.60 -4.24 -13.92
N GLN A 59 13.41 -5.02 -14.99
CA GLN A 59 12.18 -5.80 -15.17
C GLN A 59 12.04 -6.89 -14.10
N LYS A 60 13.11 -7.62 -13.78
CA LYS A 60 13.10 -8.63 -12.69
C LYS A 60 12.80 -7.99 -11.33
N ILE A 61 13.40 -6.83 -11.04
CA ILE A 61 13.10 -6.05 -9.83
C ILE A 61 11.63 -5.62 -9.82
N ALA A 62 11.10 -5.12 -10.94
CA ALA A 62 9.71 -4.71 -11.04
C ALA A 62 8.73 -5.86 -10.78
N GLN A 63 9.04 -7.07 -11.27
CA GLN A 63 8.25 -8.26 -10.98
C GLN A 63 8.22 -8.57 -9.48
N GLN A 64 9.37 -8.56 -8.80
CA GLN A 64 9.44 -8.79 -7.35
C GLN A 64 8.67 -7.72 -6.55
N VAL A 65 8.79 -6.45 -6.96
CA VAL A 65 8.04 -5.35 -6.35
C VAL A 65 6.53 -5.56 -6.48
N GLU A 66 6.06 -6.12 -7.60
CA GLU A 66 4.64 -6.43 -7.76
C GLU A 66 4.16 -7.55 -6.83
N LEU A 67 5.01 -8.56 -6.57
CA LEU A 67 4.73 -9.57 -5.54
C LEU A 67 4.59 -8.93 -4.16
N PHE A 68 5.49 -8.00 -3.83
CA PHE A 68 5.45 -7.24 -2.58
C PHE A 68 4.19 -6.37 -2.47
N ARG A 69 3.79 -5.68 -3.55
CA ARG A 69 2.57 -4.84 -3.56
C ARG A 69 1.30 -5.65 -3.29
N ARG A 70 1.21 -6.87 -3.80
CA ARG A 70 0.06 -7.75 -3.50
C ARG A 70 -0.03 -8.07 -2.01
N GLU A 71 1.10 -8.33 -1.36
CA GLU A 71 1.14 -8.52 0.09
C GLU A 71 0.74 -7.24 0.84
N LYS A 72 1.19 -6.09 0.35
CA LYS A 72 0.83 -4.78 0.90
C LYS A 72 -0.67 -4.49 0.78
N LEU A 73 -1.34 -4.93 -0.28
CA LEU A 73 -2.80 -4.81 -0.40
C LEU A 73 -3.54 -5.63 0.68
N THR A 74 -3.05 -6.84 0.96
CA THR A 74 -3.56 -7.65 2.08
C THR A 74 -3.36 -6.91 3.40
N PHE A 75 -2.17 -6.33 3.61
CA PHE A 75 -1.88 -5.50 4.77
C PHE A 75 -2.84 -4.33 4.91
N ASP A 76 -3.01 -3.51 3.86
CA ASP A 76 -3.90 -2.37 3.85
C ASP A 76 -5.33 -2.77 4.24
N SER A 77 -5.82 -3.88 3.68
CA SER A 77 -7.17 -4.38 3.97
C SER A 77 -7.34 -4.79 5.43
N GLU A 78 -6.28 -5.32 6.06
CA GLU A 78 -6.31 -5.73 7.46
C GLU A 78 -6.28 -4.51 8.39
N VAL A 79 -5.35 -3.57 8.15
CA VAL A 79 -5.17 -2.40 9.02
C VAL A 79 -6.27 -1.35 8.84
N ALA A 80 -6.92 -1.28 7.68
CA ALA A 80 -8.00 -0.31 7.42
C ALA A 80 -9.26 -0.53 8.28
N LYS A 81 -9.40 -1.71 8.87
CA LYS A 81 -10.52 -2.04 9.80
C LYS A 81 -10.40 -1.29 11.11
N TRP A 82 -9.19 -0.87 11.49
CA TRP A 82 -8.86 -0.44 12.84
C TRP A 82 -8.61 1.07 12.90
N ASP A 83 -9.17 1.71 13.92
CA ASP A 83 -8.73 3.03 14.40
C ASP A 83 -7.40 2.82 15.13
N ASP A 84 -6.36 3.57 14.73
CA ASP A 84 -5.02 3.48 15.30
C ASP A 84 -4.86 4.33 16.57
N THR A 85 -5.86 5.15 16.92
CA THR A 85 -5.85 5.94 18.15
C THR A 85 -5.80 5.03 19.38
N GLY A 86 -4.65 5.00 20.07
CA GLY A 86 -4.45 4.14 21.25
C GLY A 86 -4.23 2.66 20.93
N ASN A 87 -3.87 2.32 19.69
CA ASN A 87 -3.50 0.96 19.29
C ASN A 87 -2.08 0.95 18.70
N ASP A 88 -1.09 0.80 19.59
CA ASP A 88 0.32 0.81 19.23
C ASP A 88 0.71 -0.33 18.28
N ILE A 89 0.00 -1.46 18.32
CA ILE A 89 0.21 -2.58 17.38
C ILE A 89 -0.09 -2.13 15.94
N ILE A 90 -1.22 -1.45 15.71
CA ILE A 90 -1.58 -0.94 14.39
C ILE A 90 -0.64 0.18 13.96
N PHE A 91 -0.28 1.08 14.87
CA PHE A 91 0.68 2.15 14.59
C PHE A 91 2.04 1.60 14.16
N LEU A 92 2.62 0.68 14.94
CA LEU A 92 3.91 0.04 14.64
C LEU A 92 3.84 -0.73 13.31
N ALA A 93 2.76 -1.47 13.06
CA ALA A 93 2.55 -2.17 11.81
C ALA A 93 2.56 -1.22 10.59
N LYS A 94 1.86 -0.08 10.68
CA LYS A 94 1.86 0.96 9.62
C LYS A 94 3.25 1.58 9.45
N HIS A 95 3.95 1.84 10.55
CA HIS A 95 5.31 2.37 10.50
C HIS A 95 6.29 1.40 9.81
N MET A 96 6.25 0.11 10.13
CA MET A 96 7.05 -0.92 9.47
C MET A 96 6.71 -1.03 7.97
N CYS A 97 5.42 -0.96 7.61
CA CYS A 97 4.96 -0.96 6.21
C CYS A 97 5.52 0.23 5.42
N MET A 98 5.48 1.43 5.99
CA MET A 98 6.06 2.63 5.39
C MET A 98 7.55 2.43 5.06
N ILE A 99 8.34 1.98 6.04
CA ILE A 99 9.78 1.82 5.82
C ILE A 99 10.06 0.73 4.76
N MET A 100 9.33 -0.39 4.78
CA MET A 100 9.46 -1.43 3.75
C MET A 100 9.13 -0.90 2.34
N MET A 101 8.15 0.00 2.20
CA MET A 101 7.87 0.67 0.93
C MET A 101 9.05 1.54 0.47
N GLU A 102 9.65 2.33 1.36
CA GLU A 102 10.83 3.15 1.04
C GLU A 102 12.02 2.30 0.60
N MET A 103 12.27 1.18 1.28
CA MET A 103 13.34 0.23 0.94
C MET A 103 13.09 -0.45 -0.41
N THR A 104 11.84 -0.80 -0.75
CA THR A 104 11.51 -1.39 -2.07
C THR A 104 11.45 -0.36 -3.20
N ASP A 105 11.22 0.92 -2.92
CA ASP A 105 11.37 1.98 -3.92
C ASP A 105 12.85 2.32 -4.18
N PHE A 106 13.71 2.20 -3.16
CA PHE A 106 15.17 2.35 -3.32
C PHE A 106 15.72 1.40 -4.38
N THR A 107 15.29 0.14 -4.41
CA THR A 107 15.75 -0.85 -5.40
C THR A 107 15.36 -0.49 -6.84
N ARG A 108 14.40 0.43 -7.01
CA ARG A 108 13.97 0.95 -8.31
C ARG A 108 14.64 2.29 -8.66
N GLY A 109 15.60 2.72 -7.84
CA GLY A 109 16.24 4.03 -7.94
C GLY A 109 15.32 5.19 -7.56
N ARG A 110 14.28 4.96 -6.74
CA ARG A 110 13.27 5.96 -6.36
C ARG A 110 13.22 6.12 -4.84
N GLY A 111 12.35 7.02 -4.38
CA GLY A 111 12.07 7.18 -2.96
C GLY A 111 13.12 7.97 -2.17
N PRO A 112 12.96 8.00 -0.84
CA PRO A 112 13.74 8.83 0.09
C PRO A 112 15.22 8.50 0.18
N LEU A 113 15.52 7.20 0.20
CA LEU A 113 16.81 6.67 0.60
C LEU A 113 17.81 6.92 -0.53
N LYS A 114 18.92 7.60 -0.25
CA LYS A 114 19.90 7.96 -1.29
C LYS A 114 21.08 6.99 -1.29
N THR A 115 21.54 6.60 -0.09
CA THR A 115 22.76 5.82 0.14
C THR A 115 22.46 4.45 0.73
N THR A 116 23.41 3.52 0.66
CA THR A 116 23.28 2.22 1.37
C THR A 116 23.15 2.43 2.87
N MET A 117 23.79 3.46 3.43
CA MET A 117 23.68 3.79 4.86
C MET A 117 22.23 4.14 5.25
N ASP A 118 21.49 4.84 4.40
CA ASP A 118 20.07 5.14 4.61
C ASP A 118 19.24 3.85 4.69
N VAL A 119 19.53 2.88 3.81
CA VAL A 119 18.88 1.57 3.79
C VAL A 119 19.20 0.76 5.05
N ILE A 120 20.45 0.77 5.51
CA ILE A 120 20.86 0.13 6.77
C ILE A 120 20.13 0.77 7.96
N ASN A 121 20.01 2.09 7.98
CA ASN A 121 19.31 2.80 9.06
C ASN A 121 17.80 2.55 9.01
N ALA A 122 17.19 2.47 7.83
CA ALA A 122 15.82 2.02 7.64
C ALA A 122 15.59 0.61 8.20
N ALA A 123 16.50 -0.33 7.92
CA ALA A 123 16.45 -1.69 8.47
C ALA A 123 16.56 -1.74 10.01
N LYS A 124 17.38 -0.85 10.60
CA LYS A 124 17.45 -0.70 12.07
C LYS A 124 16.12 -0.22 12.65
N LYS A 125 15.51 0.81 12.06
CA LYS A 125 14.18 1.31 12.46
C LYS A 125 13.10 0.22 12.37
N ILE A 126 13.11 -0.61 11.32
CA ILE A 126 12.23 -1.77 11.22
C ILE A 126 12.45 -2.74 12.38
N SER A 127 13.70 -3.06 12.70
CA SER A 127 14.04 -3.99 13.79
C SER A 127 13.56 -3.47 15.15
N GLU A 128 13.79 -2.18 15.44
CA GLU A 128 13.32 -1.53 16.66
C GLU A 128 11.78 -1.57 16.78
N ALA A 129 11.08 -1.26 15.68
CA ALA A 129 9.62 -1.35 15.63
C ALA A 129 9.13 -2.81 15.79
N GLY A 130 9.82 -3.77 15.17
CA GLY A 130 9.55 -5.20 15.28
C GLY A 130 9.71 -5.72 16.71
N THR A 131 10.73 -5.28 17.44
CA THR A 131 10.91 -5.62 18.86
C THR A 131 9.81 -5.04 19.74
N LYS A 132 9.38 -3.79 19.49
CA LYS A 132 8.25 -3.19 20.22
C LYS A 132 6.93 -3.91 19.93
N LEU A 133 6.71 -4.28 18.67
CA LEU A 133 5.54 -5.05 18.23
C LEU A 133 5.52 -6.44 18.88
N ASP A 134 6.67 -7.11 18.94
CA ASP A 134 6.82 -8.40 19.63
C ASP A 134 6.43 -8.29 21.10
N LYS A 135 6.98 -7.31 21.82
CA LYS A 135 6.70 -7.11 23.24
C LYS A 135 5.20 -6.96 23.53
N LEU A 136 4.54 -6.01 22.89
CA LEU A 136 3.10 -5.75 23.09
C LEU A 136 2.24 -6.98 22.75
N THR A 137 2.59 -7.66 21.66
CA THR A 137 1.85 -8.83 21.20
C THR A 137 2.08 -10.05 22.09
N ARG A 138 3.28 -10.17 22.68
CA ARG A 138 3.63 -11.25 23.61
C ARG A 138 2.85 -11.10 24.92
N GLU A 139 2.71 -9.87 25.43
CA GLU A 139 1.85 -9.59 26.59
C GLU A 139 0.39 -10.02 26.32
N ILE A 140 -0.12 -9.77 25.11
CA ILE A 140 -1.45 -10.26 24.66
C ILE A 140 -1.50 -11.80 24.65
N ALA A 141 -0.45 -12.45 24.13
CA ALA A 141 -0.38 -13.91 24.05
C ALA A 141 -0.31 -14.56 25.43
N GLU A 142 0.37 -13.94 26.40
CA GLU A 142 0.49 -14.40 27.78
C GLU A 142 -0.84 -14.37 28.52
N GLN A 143 -1.66 -13.34 28.29
CA GLN A 143 -3.01 -13.24 28.83
C GLN A 143 -4.01 -14.16 28.12
N CYS A 144 -3.70 -14.60 26.89
CA CYS A 144 -4.55 -15.51 26.15
C CYS A 144 -4.53 -16.92 26.79
N PRO A 145 -5.69 -17.54 27.06
CA PRO A 145 -5.74 -18.94 27.47
C PRO A 145 -5.12 -19.84 26.39
N GLU A 146 -4.58 -20.96 26.85
CA GLU A 146 -3.87 -21.91 26.00
C GLU A 146 -4.79 -22.38 24.85
N SER A 147 -4.37 -22.10 23.63
CA SER A 147 -5.18 -22.34 22.42
C SER A 147 -4.31 -22.33 21.18
N SER A 148 -4.82 -22.86 20.07
CA SER A 148 -4.16 -22.78 18.76
C SER A 148 -3.80 -21.34 18.39
N THR A 149 -4.70 -20.37 18.65
CA THR A 149 -4.46 -18.94 18.41
C THR A 149 -3.21 -18.42 19.12
N LYS A 150 -2.99 -18.81 20.39
CA LYS A 150 -1.80 -18.40 21.14
C LYS A 150 -0.53 -18.97 20.52
N LYS A 151 -0.55 -20.25 20.15
CA LYS A 151 0.58 -20.93 19.49
C LYS A 151 0.91 -20.28 18.14
N ASP A 152 -0.12 -20.02 17.32
CA ASP A 152 0.03 -19.36 16.02
C ASP A 152 0.61 -17.95 16.19
N LEU A 153 0.10 -17.17 17.16
CA LEU A 153 0.58 -15.82 17.44
C LEU A 153 2.07 -15.81 17.82
N LEU A 154 2.48 -16.71 18.72
CA LEU A 154 3.89 -16.84 19.12
C LEU A 154 4.78 -17.27 17.95
N ALA A 155 4.30 -18.14 17.06
CA ALA A 155 5.03 -18.52 15.84
C ALA A 155 5.19 -17.33 14.87
N TYR A 156 4.18 -16.48 14.72
CA TYR A 156 4.30 -15.28 13.89
C TYR A 156 5.26 -14.25 14.48
N LEU A 157 5.35 -14.16 15.82
CA LEU A 157 6.37 -13.34 16.50
C LEU A 157 7.80 -13.81 16.20
N GLN A 158 8.04 -15.13 16.25
CA GLN A 158 9.34 -15.68 15.83
C GLN A 158 9.65 -15.37 14.36
N ARG A 159 8.64 -15.44 13.47
CA ARG A 159 8.80 -15.05 12.06
C ARG A 159 9.12 -13.56 11.89
N ILE A 160 8.52 -12.67 12.68
CA ILE A 160 8.88 -11.24 12.69
C ILE A 160 10.36 -11.09 13.04
N ALA A 161 10.84 -11.71 14.11
CA ALA A 161 12.24 -11.63 14.53
C ALA A 161 13.19 -12.12 13.42
N LEU A 162 12.87 -13.28 12.82
CA LEU A 162 13.63 -13.84 11.69
C LEU A 162 13.69 -12.87 10.50
N TYR A 163 12.56 -12.33 10.05
CA TYR A 163 12.52 -11.48 8.86
C TYR A 163 13.09 -10.08 9.11
N CYS A 164 12.99 -9.54 10.34
CA CYS A 164 13.72 -8.32 10.70
C CYS A 164 15.24 -8.52 10.56
N HIS A 165 15.75 -9.68 11.00
CA HIS A 165 17.16 -10.03 10.83
C HIS A 165 17.54 -10.19 9.35
N GLN A 166 16.70 -10.84 8.54
CA GLN A 166 16.95 -10.96 7.09
C GLN A 166 17.00 -9.59 6.38
N ILE A 167 16.11 -8.66 6.73
CA ILE A 167 16.16 -7.29 6.19
C ILE A 167 17.47 -6.59 6.60
N GLN A 168 17.92 -6.76 7.84
CA GLN A 168 19.21 -6.18 8.27
C GLN A 168 20.40 -6.76 7.49
N ILE A 169 20.42 -8.06 7.19
CA ILE A 169 21.47 -8.67 6.37
C ILE A 169 21.43 -8.11 4.93
N THR A 170 20.26 -8.18 4.29
CA THR A 170 20.09 -7.77 2.89
C THR A 170 20.33 -6.26 2.69
N SER A 171 20.03 -5.42 3.70
CA SER A 171 20.27 -3.97 3.65
C SER A 171 21.74 -3.56 3.57
N LYS A 172 22.67 -4.45 3.96
CA LYS A 172 24.11 -4.15 4.01
C LYS A 172 24.83 -4.45 2.69
N VAL A 173 24.18 -5.17 1.78
CA VAL A 173 24.79 -5.57 0.51
C VAL A 173 24.74 -4.39 -0.46
N LYS A 174 25.90 -3.88 -0.83
CA LYS A 174 26.03 -2.81 -1.82
C LYS A 174 25.91 -3.37 -3.23
N ALA A 175 25.36 -2.58 -4.15
CA ALA A 175 25.49 -2.86 -5.57
C ALA A 175 26.96 -2.63 -5.98
N ASP A 176 27.52 -3.58 -6.72
CA ASP A 176 28.83 -3.42 -7.32
C ASP A 176 28.72 -2.52 -8.55
N VAL A 177 29.64 -1.57 -8.67
CA VAL A 177 29.63 -0.58 -9.75
C VAL A 177 31.02 -0.53 -10.34
N GLN A 178 31.12 -0.76 -11.64
CA GLN A 178 32.37 -0.76 -12.38
C GLN A 178 32.26 0.20 -13.57
N ASN A 179 33.36 0.88 -13.88
CA ASN A 179 33.47 1.66 -15.11
C ASN A 179 34.37 0.89 -16.09
N ILE A 180 33.77 0.34 -17.15
CA ILE A 180 34.48 -0.40 -18.18
C ILE A 180 34.40 0.40 -19.47
N SER A 181 35.54 0.90 -19.94
CA SER A 181 35.64 1.65 -21.20
C SER A 181 34.68 2.86 -21.30
N GLY A 182 34.38 3.52 -20.17
CA GLY A 182 33.45 4.66 -20.12
C GLY A 182 31.98 4.28 -19.92
N GLU A 183 31.65 2.99 -19.87
CA GLU A 183 30.32 2.48 -19.57
C GLU A 183 30.23 2.04 -18.10
N LEU A 184 29.14 2.45 -17.43
CA LEU A 184 28.87 2.09 -16.04
C LEU A 184 28.09 0.78 -15.99
N ILE A 185 28.73 -0.27 -15.47
CA ILE A 185 28.12 -1.57 -15.25
C ILE A 185 27.75 -1.67 -13.77
N VAL A 186 26.48 -1.96 -13.48
CA VAL A 186 25.97 -2.08 -12.11
C VAL A 186 25.42 -3.48 -11.87
N SER A 187 26.04 -4.21 -10.93
CA SER A 187 25.62 -5.54 -10.51
C SER A 187 24.97 -5.49 -9.12
N GLY A 188 23.64 -5.41 -9.10
CA GLY A 188 22.85 -5.29 -7.88
C GLY A 188 21.54 -6.08 -7.88
N LEU A 189 21.33 -6.98 -8.85
CA LEU A 189 20.04 -7.69 -9.00
C LEU A 189 19.75 -8.59 -7.79
N ASP A 190 20.69 -9.43 -7.39
CA ASP A 190 20.48 -10.42 -6.33
C ASP A 190 20.26 -9.75 -4.97
N SER A 191 21.00 -8.67 -4.69
CA SER A 191 20.83 -7.90 -3.46
C SER A 191 19.48 -7.19 -3.43
N ALA A 192 19.07 -6.56 -4.54
CA ALA A 192 17.76 -5.90 -4.66
C ALA A 192 16.59 -6.88 -4.51
N THR A 193 16.63 -8.01 -5.22
CA THR A 193 15.55 -9.01 -5.17
C THR A 193 15.47 -9.70 -3.80
N SER A 194 16.62 -9.98 -3.17
CA SER A 194 16.67 -10.51 -1.79
C SER A 194 16.08 -9.54 -0.77
N LEU A 195 16.38 -8.24 -0.89
CA LEU A 195 15.81 -7.22 -0.02
C LEU A 195 14.28 -7.13 -0.16
N ILE A 196 13.77 -7.14 -1.41
CA ILE A 196 12.33 -7.11 -1.67
C ILE A 196 11.64 -8.36 -1.11
N GLN A 197 12.26 -9.54 -1.28
CA GLN A 197 11.72 -10.79 -0.79
C GLN A 197 11.67 -10.82 0.75
N ALA A 198 12.70 -10.32 1.42
CA ALA A 198 12.72 -10.18 2.88
C ALA A 198 11.61 -9.21 3.36
N ALA A 199 11.44 -8.07 2.69
CA ALA A 199 10.36 -7.12 2.97
C ALA A 199 8.96 -7.75 2.77
N LYS A 200 8.76 -8.52 1.70
CA LYS A 200 7.49 -9.25 1.47
C LYS A 200 7.20 -10.24 2.58
N ASN A 201 8.20 -11.01 2.99
CA ASN A 201 8.05 -12.01 4.04
C ASN A 201 7.74 -11.34 5.40
N LEU A 202 8.41 -10.23 5.71
CA LEU A 202 8.11 -9.45 6.91
C LEU A 202 6.70 -8.85 6.85
N MET A 203 6.28 -8.28 5.73
CA MET A 203 4.92 -7.75 5.55
C MET A 203 3.87 -8.80 5.87
N ASN A 204 3.99 -10.01 5.31
CA ASN A 204 3.09 -11.11 5.58
C ASN A 204 3.04 -11.47 7.08
N ALA A 205 4.20 -11.58 7.73
CA ALA A 205 4.27 -11.87 9.15
C ALA A 205 3.60 -10.78 10.00
N VAL A 206 3.80 -9.50 9.67
CA VAL A 206 3.16 -8.38 10.36
C VAL A 206 1.64 -8.43 10.22
N VAL A 207 1.10 -8.73 9.02
CA VAL A 207 -0.36 -8.89 8.80
C VAL A 207 -0.93 -9.98 9.69
N LEU A 208 -0.29 -11.15 9.72
CA LEU A 208 -0.74 -12.28 10.51
C LEU A 208 -0.67 -11.96 12.01
N THR A 209 0.40 -11.30 12.46
CA THR A 209 0.54 -10.84 13.85
C THR A 209 -0.59 -9.88 14.22
N VAL A 210 -0.91 -8.86 13.41
CA VAL A 210 -2.03 -7.96 13.67
C VAL A 210 -3.35 -8.73 13.82
N LYS A 211 -3.65 -9.61 12.85
CA LYS A 211 -4.89 -10.40 12.84
C LYS A 211 -5.02 -11.30 14.08
N TYR A 212 -3.96 -12.03 14.43
CA TYR A 212 -3.99 -12.98 15.54
C TYR A 212 -3.89 -12.30 16.90
N SER A 213 -3.26 -11.12 16.99
CA SER A 213 -3.28 -10.28 18.19
C SER A 213 -4.69 -9.86 18.55
N TYR A 214 -5.49 -9.45 17.54
CA TYR A 214 -6.91 -9.15 17.74
C TYR A 214 -7.67 -10.38 18.25
N VAL A 215 -7.55 -11.52 17.56
CA VAL A 215 -8.27 -12.74 17.95
C VAL A 215 -7.89 -13.16 19.38
N ALA A 216 -6.61 -13.14 19.76
CA ALA A 216 -6.16 -13.43 21.11
C ALA A 216 -6.76 -12.45 22.14
N SER A 217 -6.80 -11.15 21.81
CA SER A 217 -7.37 -10.11 22.68
C SER A 217 -8.86 -10.33 22.99
N THR A 218 -9.63 -10.84 22.02
CA THR A 218 -11.05 -11.15 22.25
C THR A 218 -11.29 -12.32 23.20
N LYS A 219 -10.31 -13.24 23.34
CA LYS A 219 -10.45 -14.44 24.16
C LYS A 219 -10.24 -14.18 25.64
N TYR A 220 -9.25 -13.38 26.03
CA TYR A 220 -8.99 -13.14 27.46
C TYR A 220 -9.90 -12.06 28.06
N THR A 221 -10.39 -11.09 27.27
CA THR A 221 -11.41 -10.11 27.73
C THR A 221 -12.66 -10.81 28.29
N ARG A 222 -13.02 -11.99 27.75
CA ARG A 222 -14.17 -12.78 28.20
C ARG A 222 -13.96 -13.48 29.55
N GLN A 223 -12.73 -13.58 30.04
CA GLN A 223 -12.41 -14.26 31.30
C GLN A 223 -12.41 -13.34 32.53
N GLY A 224 -12.65 -12.02 32.35
CA GLY A 224 -12.75 -11.08 33.47
C GLY A 224 -11.45 -10.83 34.23
N THR A 225 -10.31 -11.26 33.70
CA THR A 225 -9.00 -11.31 34.37
C THR A 225 -8.21 -10.00 34.34
N VAL A 226 -8.67 -8.94 33.65
CA VAL A 226 -7.86 -7.73 33.42
C VAL A 226 -8.67 -6.45 33.56
N SER A 227 -8.19 -5.52 34.39
CA SER A 227 -8.81 -4.20 34.64
C SER A 227 -8.68 -3.22 33.47
N SER A 228 -7.77 -3.45 32.51
CA SER A 228 -7.57 -2.61 31.31
C SER A 228 -6.87 -3.40 30.19
N PRO A 229 -7.38 -3.37 28.95
CA PRO A 229 -6.77 -4.10 27.82
C PRO A 229 -5.42 -3.45 27.42
N ILE A 230 -4.44 -4.28 27.01
CA ILE A 230 -3.10 -3.83 26.58
C ILE A 230 -3.19 -2.87 25.38
N VAL A 231 -4.08 -3.18 24.44
CA VAL A 231 -4.41 -2.34 23.29
C VAL A 231 -5.91 -2.29 23.07
N VAL A 232 -6.41 -1.16 22.58
CA VAL A 232 -7.83 -0.99 22.29
C VAL A 232 -8.12 -1.31 20.82
N TRP A 233 -8.93 -2.35 20.58
CA TRP A 233 -9.38 -2.72 19.24
C TRP A 233 -10.67 -2.00 18.90
N LYS A 234 -10.55 -0.83 18.27
CA LYS A 234 -11.69 -0.04 17.82
C LYS A 234 -11.84 -0.13 16.31
N MET A 235 -13.03 -0.50 15.85
CA MET A 235 -13.33 -0.49 14.42
C MET A 235 -13.40 0.95 13.91
N LYS A 236 -12.79 1.19 12.76
CA LYS A 236 -12.97 2.43 12.01
C LYS A 236 -14.39 2.46 11.47
N ALA A 237 -15.10 3.58 11.62
CA ALA A 237 -16.43 3.74 11.06
C ALA A 237 -16.38 3.55 9.53
N PRO A 238 -17.27 2.72 8.93
CA PRO A 238 -17.31 2.54 7.49
C PRO A 238 -17.56 3.88 6.79
N GLU A 239 -16.67 4.27 5.88
CA GLU A 239 -16.94 5.41 5.02
C GLU A 239 -18.16 5.07 4.16
N LYS A 240 -19.18 5.94 4.19
CA LYS A 240 -20.42 5.73 3.42
C LYS A 240 -20.08 5.67 1.94
N LYS A 241 -20.09 4.46 1.36
CA LYS A 241 -20.02 4.31 -0.09
C LYS A 241 -21.28 4.94 -0.70
N PRO A 242 -21.17 5.71 -1.78
CA PRO A 242 -22.34 6.26 -2.45
C PRO A 242 -23.33 5.14 -2.79
N LEU A 243 -24.56 5.23 -2.27
CA LEU A 243 -25.59 4.20 -2.42
C LEU A 243 -25.99 3.97 -3.88
N VAL A 244 -25.78 5.00 -4.71
CA VAL A 244 -26.04 5.00 -6.14
C VAL A 244 -24.70 5.15 -6.86
N ARG A 245 -24.38 4.21 -7.74
CA ARG A 245 -23.32 4.42 -8.74
C ARG A 245 -23.76 5.63 -9.56
N PRO A 246 -22.98 6.72 -9.62
CA PRO A 246 -23.32 7.81 -10.53
C PRO A 246 -23.36 7.21 -11.93
N GLU A 247 -24.50 7.26 -12.61
CA GLU A 247 -24.58 6.87 -14.01
C GLU A 247 -23.74 7.86 -14.83
N LYS A 248 -23.11 7.37 -15.91
CA LYS A 248 -22.40 8.27 -16.85
C LYS A 248 -23.46 9.18 -17.47
N PRO A 249 -23.21 10.49 -17.62
CA PRO A 249 -24.13 11.35 -18.36
C PRO A 249 -24.48 10.80 -19.76
N GLU A 250 -23.58 10.02 -20.37
CA GLU A 250 -23.82 9.30 -21.63
C GLU A 250 -24.92 8.22 -21.53
N GLU A 251 -25.03 7.49 -20.42
CA GLU A 251 -26.01 6.40 -20.24
C GLU A 251 -27.43 6.93 -20.03
N VAL A 252 -27.57 8.10 -19.37
CA VAL A 252 -28.86 8.80 -19.22
C VAL A 252 -29.33 9.39 -20.56
N ARG A 253 -28.42 9.94 -21.35
CA ARG A 253 -28.74 10.58 -22.64
C ARG A 253 -29.16 9.58 -23.72
N ALA A 254 -28.67 8.35 -23.65
CA ALA A 254 -29.03 7.28 -24.58
C ALA A 254 -30.48 6.76 -24.38
N LYS A 255 -31.00 6.78 -23.14
CA LYS A 255 -32.39 6.34 -22.86
C LYS A 255 -33.45 7.37 -23.29
N VAL A 256 -33.13 8.67 -23.29
CA VAL A 256 -34.11 9.74 -23.56
C VAL A 256 -34.36 9.98 -25.06
N ARG A 257 -33.56 9.42 -25.97
CA ARG A 257 -33.71 9.66 -27.43
C ARG A 257 -34.57 8.66 -28.20
N LYS A 258 -35.24 7.72 -27.53
CA LYS A 258 -36.17 6.78 -28.18
C LYS A 258 -37.65 7.05 -27.85
N GLY A 259 -38.00 8.31 -27.61
CA GLY A 259 -39.38 8.78 -27.67
C GLY A 259 -39.77 9.01 -29.14
N SER A 260 -40.67 8.18 -29.65
CA SER A 260 -41.27 8.25 -30.99
C SER A 260 -41.55 9.69 -31.42
N GLN A 261 -40.95 10.13 -32.53
CA GLN A 261 -41.35 11.37 -33.19
C GLN A 261 -42.80 11.19 -33.67
N LYS A 262 -43.77 11.70 -32.89
CA LYS A 262 -45.15 11.89 -33.35
C LYS A 262 -45.11 12.84 -34.55
N LYS A 263 -45.29 12.30 -35.76
CA LYS A 263 -45.66 13.11 -36.93
C LYS A 263 -46.96 13.83 -36.58
N VAL A 264 -46.92 15.17 -36.56
CA VAL A 264 -48.12 15.99 -36.47
C VAL A 264 -48.81 15.92 -37.83
N GLN A 265 -49.81 15.06 -37.95
CA GLN A 265 -50.63 14.97 -39.16
C GLN A 265 -51.71 16.05 -39.10
N ASN A 266 -51.80 16.87 -40.15
CA ASN A 266 -52.68 18.04 -40.20
C ASN A 266 -54.16 17.57 -40.19
N PRO A 267 -55.00 18.04 -39.25
CA PRO A 267 -56.32 17.44 -38.96
C PRO A 267 -57.33 17.52 -40.11
N ILE A 268 -57.19 18.48 -41.04
CA ILE A 268 -58.09 18.60 -42.19
C ILE A 268 -57.92 17.42 -43.17
N HIS A 269 -56.70 16.86 -43.29
CA HIS A 269 -56.42 15.79 -44.24
C HIS A 269 -56.95 14.41 -43.77
N ALA A 270 -57.20 14.25 -42.47
CA ALA A 270 -57.78 13.03 -41.90
C ALA A 270 -59.32 13.00 -42.02
N LEU A 271 -59.96 14.15 -42.28
CA LEU A 271 -61.41 14.27 -42.37
C LEU A 271 -61.95 14.20 -43.81
N SER A 272 -61.11 14.40 -44.83
CA SER A 272 -61.54 14.25 -46.23
C SER A 272 -61.63 12.79 -46.68
N GLU A 273 -61.08 11.84 -45.91
CA GLU A 273 -61.14 10.40 -46.21
C GLU A 273 -62.48 9.75 -45.85
N PHE A 274 -63.42 10.48 -45.22
CA PHE A 274 -64.70 9.93 -44.74
C PHE A 274 -65.96 10.52 -45.38
N GLN A 275 -65.84 11.35 -46.42
CA GLN A 275 -67.02 11.81 -47.18
C GLN A 275 -67.31 10.83 -48.33
N SER A 276 -68.31 9.96 -48.12
CA SER A 276 -68.84 9.05 -49.15
C SER A 276 -69.87 9.77 -50.05
N PRO A 277 -69.89 9.52 -51.37
CA PRO A 277 -70.80 10.16 -52.30
C PRO A 277 -72.19 9.51 -52.23
N ALA A 278 -73.08 10.11 -51.47
CA ALA A 278 -74.52 9.91 -51.61
C ALA A 278 -75.18 11.28 -51.43
N ASP A 279 -75.13 12.08 -52.50
CA ASP A 279 -76.07 13.14 -52.86
C ASP A 279 -75.54 13.84 -54.13
N ALA A 280 -75.72 13.19 -55.27
CA ALA A 280 -75.78 13.85 -56.56
C ALA A 280 -77.11 13.46 -57.20
N VAL A 281 -78.06 14.40 -57.13
CA VAL A 281 -79.25 14.47 -57.99
C VAL A 281 -78.80 14.82 -59.41
#